data_AF-A0A5N9CWR0-F1
#
_entry.id   AF-A0A5N9CWR0-F1
#
_cell.length_a   1.000
_cell.length_b   1.000
_cell.length_c   1.000
_cell.angle_alpha   90.00
_cell.angle_beta   90.00
_cell.angle_gamma   90.00
#
_symmetry.space_group_name_H-M   'P 1'
#
loop_
_entity.id
_entity.type
_entity.pdbx_description
1 polymer ?
#
loop_
_entity_poly.entity_id
_entity_poly.type
_entity_poly.pdbx_seq_one_letter_code
_entity_poly.pdbx_strand_id
1 'polypeptide(L)'
;MIRMPGEFTCQDMRIRGVLDLHSGASRLREFPNVMFRLETGGVSFLHLGDNRADWPAGVARAIGEIDVLLVTVDDSNHLLNYQEVDSLIEMLKPKVVIPMHYQIPGLMAGDTGLEPPDGWLNTQSRVKRLDGHTAEFSPGALPAQTEVWLFQPSPASFTSPAVEPV
;
A
#
# COMPACT_ATOMS: atom_id res chain seq x y z
N MET A 1 -15.26 -1.76 -12.30
CA MET A 1 -14.74 -1.63 -10.91
C MET A 1 -14.81 -2.99 -10.25
N ILE A 2 -13.69 -3.52 -9.76
CA ILE A 2 -13.63 -4.80 -9.03
C ILE A 2 -13.79 -4.46 -7.54
N ARG A 3 -14.75 -5.08 -6.86
CA ARG A 3 -15.09 -4.76 -5.46
C ARG A 3 -15.09 -5.96 -4.53
N MET A 4 -14.90 -7.16 -5.08
CA MET A 4 -15.07 -8.42 -4.36
C MET A 4 -13.83 -9.31 -4.55
N PRO A 5 -13.58 -10.26 -3.63
CA PRO A 5 -12.58 -11.31 -3.83
C PRO A 5 -12.86 -12.11 -5.11
N GLY A 6 -11.81 -12.67 -5.70
CA GLY A 6 -11.91 -13.46 -6.93
C GLY A 6 -10.75 -13.21 -7.88
N GLU A 7 -10.79 -13.88 -9.03
CA GLU A 7 -9.76 -13.74 -10.07
C GLU A 7 -10.36 -13.08 -11.32
N PHE A 8 -9.59 -12.16 -11.89
CA PHE A 8 -9.91 -11.49 -13.13
C PHE A 8 -8.68 -11.52 -14.04
N THR A 9 -8.89 -11.76 -15.32
CA THR A 9 -7.81 -11.75 -16.32
C THR A 9 -8.26 -10.97 -17.55
N CYS A 10 -7.41 -10.07 -18.01
CA CYS A 10 -7.59 -9.32 -19.24
C CYS A 10 -6.23 -9.13 -19.90
N GLN A 11 -6.04 -9.71 -21.09
CA GLN A 11 -4.75 -9.70 -21.79
C GLN A 11 -3.61 -10.24 -20.91
N ASP A 12 -2.55 -9.47 -20.69
CA ASP A 12 -1.42 -9.83 -19.83
C ASP A 12 -1.68 -9.52 -18.35
N MET A 13 -2.81 -8.89 -18.03
CA MET A 13 -3.16 -8.48 -16.68
C MET A 13 -3.93 -9.58 -15.95
N ARG A 14 -3.44 -9.96 -14.76
CA ARG A 14 -4.14 -10.83 -13.80
C ARG A 14 -4.35 -10.10 -12.49
N ILE A 15 -5.59 -10.04 -12.01
CA ILE A 15 -5.96 -9.46 -10.73
C ILE A 15 -6.56 -10.56 -9.86
N ARG A 16 -6.10 -10.67 -8.61
CA ARG A 16 -6.65 -11.56 -7.60
C ARG A 16 -6.99 -10.76 -6.35
N GLY A 17 -8.26 -10.77 -5.95
CA GLY A 17 -8.72 -10.27 -4.66
C GLY A 17 -8.59 -11.36 -3.59
N VAL A 18 -7.85 -11.08 -2.51
CA VAL A 18 -7.66 -11.96 -1.36
C VAL A 18 -8.40 -11.37 -0.17
N LEU A 19 -9.43 -12.07 0.30
CA LEU A 19 -10.21 -11.69 1.47
C LEU A 19 -9.42 -11.96 2.76
N ASP A 20 -9.37 -10.98 3.65
CA ASP A 20 -8.95 -11.12 5.03
C ASP A 20 -9.68 -10.05 5.87
N LEU A 21 -9.03 -9.54 6.92
CA LEU A 21 -9.60 -8.62 7.88
C LEU A 21 -8.83 -7.29 7.84
N HIS A 22 -9.59 -6.23 8.00
CA HIS A 22 -9.08 -4.89 8.22
C HIS A 22 -8.20 -4.84 9.47
N SER A 23 -7.27 -3.89 9.51
CA SER A 23 -6.47 -3.62 10.70
C SER A 23 -7.35 -3.33 11.93
N GLY A 24 -6.98 -3.93 13.06
CA GLY A 24 -7.77 -3.89 14.30
C GLY A 24 -7.71 -2.57 15.07
N ALA A 25 -7.04 -1.56 14.52
CA ALA A 25 -6.99 -0.21 15.10
C ALA A 25 -8.35 0.52 14.98
N SER A 26 -9.19 0.12 14.02
CA SER A 26 -10.59 0.53 13.98
C SER A 26 -11.40 -0.23 15.05
N ARG A 27 -12.43 0.40 15.63
CA ARG A 27 -13.30 -0.23 16.66
C ARG A 27 -14.12 -1.42 16.14
N LEU A 28 -13.99 -1.76 14.86
CA LEU A 28 -14.74 -2.78 14.14
C LEU A 28 -13.87 -4.04 14.00
N ARG A 29 -13.79 -4.82 15.08
CA ARG A 29 -13.18 -6.14 15.04
C ARG A 29 -13.88 -7.00 13.98
N GLU A 30 -13.10 -7.76 13.22
CA GLU A 30 -13.59 -8.66 12.16
C GLU A 30 -14.22 -7.97 10.94
N PHE A 31 -13.93 -6.68 10.74
CA PHE A 31 -14.35 -5.98 9.51
C PHE A 31 -13.58 -6.55 8.30
N PRO A 32 -14.25 -6.97 7.21
CA PRO A 32 -13.59 -7.57 6.07
C PRO A 32 -12.79 -6.53 5.26
N ASN A 33 -11.61 -6.93 4.80
CA ASN A 33 -10.83 -6.18 3.83
C ASN A 33 -10.40 -7.10 2.67
N VAL A 34 -10.28 -6.54 1.46
CA VAL A 34 -9.82 -7.28 0.28
C VAL A 34 -8.52 -6.68 -0.21
N MET A 35 -7.45 -7.44 -0.09
CA MET A 35 -6.17 -7.14 -0.73
C MET A 35 -6.25 -7.46 -2.22
N PHE A 36 -5.65 -6.64 -3.07
CA PHE A 36 -5.59 -6.92 -4.50
C PHE A 36 -4.16 -7.19 -4.94
N ARG A 37 -3.92 -8.41 -5.42
CA ARG A 37 -2.70 -8.77 -6.13
C ARG A 37 -2.91 -8.55 -7.62
N LEU A 38 -2.03 -7.78 -8.24
CA LEU A 38 -2.03 -7.46 -9.67
C LEU A 38 -0.74 -7.97 -10.29
N GLU A 39 -0.84 -8.61 -11.44
CA GLU A 39 0.31 -9.00 -12.25
C GLU A 39 0.11 -8.52 -13.69
N THR A 40 1.13 -7.89 -14.25
CA THR A 40 1.16 -7.41 -15.64
C THR A 40 2.60 -7.06 -16.00
N GLY A 41 2.97 -7.16 -17.28
CA GLY A 41 4.32 -6.81 -17.73
C GLY A 41 5.46 -7.59 -17.05
N GLY A 42 5.16 -8.77 -16.48
CA GLY A 42 6.11 -9.59 -15.72
C GLY A 42 6.43 -9.06 -14.31
N VAL A 43 5.66 -8.11 -13.80
CA VAL A 43 5.80 -7.55 -12.44
C VAL A 43 4.54 -7.84 -11.64
N SER A 44 4.72 -8.14 -10.36
CA SER A 44 3.66 -8.45 -9.41
C SER A 44 3.55 -7.38 -8.32
N PHE A 45 2.33 -6.92 -8.06
CA PHE A 45 1.99 -5.86 -7.13
C PHE A 45 1.03 -6.41 -6.08
N LEU A 46 1.16 -5.96 -4.84
CA LEU A 46 0.16 -6.11 -3.80
C LEU A 46 -0.32 -4.75 -3.33
N HIS A 47 -1.59 -4.45 -3.56
CA HIS A 47 -2.28 -3.37 -2.87
C HIS A 47 -2.91 -3.92 -1.58
N LEU A 48 -2.37 -3.52 -0.44
CA LEU A 48 -2.81 -4.03 0.86
C LEU A 48 -4.28 -3.65 1.17
N GLY A 49 -4.72 -2.49 0.69
CA GLY A 49 -5.90 -1.84 1.27
C GLY A 49 -5.59 -1.54 2.74
N ASP A 50 -6.58 -1.69 3.61
CA ASP A 50 -6.43 -1.36 5.03
C ASP A 50 -6.29 -2.64 5.88
N ASN A 51 -5.61 -3.65 5.33
CA ASN A 51 -5.51 -4.97 5.96
C ASN A 51 -4.60 -4.95 7.19
N ARG A 52 -4.88 -5.84 8.14
CA ARG A 52 -3.95 -6.17 9.24
C ARG A 52 -2.66 -6.82 8.73
N ALA A 53 -1.64 -6.90 9.58
CA ALA A 53 -0.35 -7.53 9.27
C ALA A 53 -0.24 -9.01 9.72
N ASP A 54 -1.04 -9.46 10.68
CA ASP A 54 -1.02 -10.82 11.26
C ASP A 54 -1.78 -11.83 10.38
N TRP A 55 -1.24 -12.12 9.20
CA TRP A 55 -1.92 -12.99 8.24
C TRP A 55 -1.93 -14.47 8.65
N PRO A 56 -3.08 -15.14 8.56
CA PRO A 56 -3.14 -16.60 8.56
C PRO A 56 -2.32 -17.17 7.39
N ALA A 57 -1.74 -18.37 7.57
CA ALA A 57 -0.91 -19.01 6.54
C ALA A 57 -1.62 -19.18 5.18
N GLY A 58 -2.95 -19.33 5.17
CA GLY A 58 -3.76 -19.39 3.95
C GLY A 58 -3.76 -18.07 3.16
N VAL A 59 -3.80 -16.93 3.86
CA VAL A 59 -3.76 -15.58 3.28
C VAL A 59 -2.38 -15.31 2.70
N ALA A 60 -1.32 -15.52 3.47
CA ALA A 60 0.06 -15.36 3.00
C ALA A 60 0.35 -16.23 1.77
N ARG A 61 -0.12 -17.48 1.75
CA ARG A 61 0.01 -18.37 0.58
C ARG A 61 -0.78 -17.88 -0.63
N ALA A 62 -1.97 -17.30 -0.42
CA ALA A 62 -2.80 -16.80 -1.52
C ALA A 62 -2.21 -15.56 -2.20
N ILE A 63 -1.47 -14.75 -1.43
CA ILE A 63 -0.68 -13.60 -1.91
C ILE A 63 0.57 -14.10 -2.64
N GLY A 64 1.36 -14.97 -2.02
CA GLY A 64 2.61 -15.47 -2.59
C GLY A 64 3.70 -14.40 -2.67
N GLU A 65 4.68 -14.61 -3.55
CA GLU A 65 5.75 -13.64 -3.80
C GLU A 65 5.24 -12.45 -4.63
N ILE A 66 5.72 -11.26 -4.29
CA ILE A 66 5.37 -10.01 -4.95
C ILE A 66 6.61 -9.12 -5.13
N ASP A 67 6.63 -8.32 -6.18
CA ASP A 67 7.73 -7.40 -6.49
C ASP A 67 7.52 -6.03 -5.84
N VAL A 68 6.27 -5.56 -5.80
CA VAL A 68 5.91 -4.23 -5.32
C VAL A 68 4.82 -4.32 -4.26
N LEU A 69 5.08 -3.77 -3.07
CA LEU A 69 4.13 -3.69 -1.98
C LEU A 69 3.63 -2.25 -1.83
N LEU A 70 2.32 -2.05 -1.85
CA LEU A 70 1.68 -0.80 -1.43
C LEU A 70 1.08 -1.03 -0.04
N VAL A 71 1.61 -0.34 0.97
CA VAL A 71 1.32 -0.59 2.39
C VAL A 71 0.95 0.70 3.12
N THR A 72 -0.01 0.61 4.02
CA THR A 72 -0.47 1.76 4.82
C THR A 72 0.59 2.11 5.86
N VAL A 73 1.05 3.36 5.86
CA VAL A 73 2.03 3.85 6.82
C VAL A 73 1.70 5.30 7.12
N ASP A 74 1.57 5.65 8.40
CA ASP A 74 1.40 7.01 8.87
C ASP A 74 1.96 7.11 10.31
N ASP A 75 2.51 8.25 10.71
CA ASP A 75 3.19 8.36 12.02
C ASP A 75 2.23 8.27 13.22
N SER A 76 0.92 8.47 13.02
CA SER A 76 -0.10 8.27 14.06
C SER A 76 -0.38 6.78 14.34
N ASN A 77 0.08 5.89 13.45
CA ASN A 77 -0.18 4.46 13.45
C ASN A 77 -1.69 4.15 13.42
N HIS A 78 -2.43 4.85 12.55
CA HIS A 78 -3.88 4.72 12.46
C HIS A 78 -4.32 3.33 12.00
N LEU A 79 -3.57 2.72 11.07
CA LEU A 79 -3.86 1.38 10.55
C LEU A 79 -2.84 0.34 11.01
N LEU A 80 -1.56 0.57 10.71
CA LEU A 80 -0.46 -0.31 11.09
C LEU A 80 0.60 0.50 11.83
N ASN A 81 1.26 -0.14 12.80
CA ASN A 81 2.48 0.41 13.38
C ASN A 81 3.73 0.04 12.56
N TYR A 82 4.86 0.67 12.87
CA TYR A 82 6.11 0.48 12.12
C TYR A 82 6.58 -0.98 12.12
N GLN A 83 6.47 -1.68 13.25
CA GLN A 83 6.89 -3.08 13.36
C GLN A 83 6.01 -4.00 12.50
N GLU A 84 4.71 -3.72 12.43
CA GLU A 84 3.78 -4.44 11.57
C GLU A 84 4.12 -4.24 10.09
N VAL A 85 4.39 -3.01 9.67
CA VAL A 85 4.85 -2.70 8.30
C VAL A 85 6.16 -3.43 7.98
N ASP A 86 7.15 -3.34 8.86
CA ASP A 86 8.45 -3.99 8.68
C ASP A 86 8.31 -5.53 8.63
N SER A 87 7.40 -6.11 9.42
CA SER A 87 7.14 -7.55 9.40
C SER A 87 6.55 -8.03 8.06
N LEU A 88 5.70 -7.21 7.42
CA LEU A 88 5.18 -7.50 6.08
C LEU A 88 6.29 -7.42 5.03
N ILE A 89 7.18 -6.43 5.15
CA ILE A 89 8.34 -6.29 4.25
C ILE A 89 9.29 -7.48 4.40
N GLU A 90 9.56 -7.93 5.63
CA GLU A 90 10.40 -9.09 5.90
C GLU A 90 9.78 -10.39 5.37
N MET A 91 8.46 -10.56 5.54
CA MET A 91 7.71 -11.72 5.07
C MET A 91 7.69 -11.81 3.55
N LEU A 92 7.36 -10.71 2.87
CA LEU A 92 7.14 -10.67 1.43
C LEU A 92 8.42 -10.43 0.61
N LYS A 93 9.43 -9.82 1.22
CA LYS A 93 10.70 -9.42 0.57
C LYS A 93 10.51 -8.68 -0.77
N PRO A 94 9.63 -7.65 -0.83
CA PRO A 94 9.39 -6.90 -2.06
C PRO A 94 10.66 -6.21 -2.54
N LYS A 95 10.75 -5.97 -3.85
CA LYS A 95 11.79 -5.11 -4.43
C LYS A 95 11.50 -3.64 -4.17
N VAL A 96 10.23 -3.25 -4.22
CA VAL A 96 9.80 -1.87 -3.97
C VAL A 96 8.68 -1.84 -2.94
N VAL A 97 8.78 -0.94 -1.98
CA VAL A 97 7.72 -0.63 -1.00
C VAL A 97 7.24 0.79 -1.26
N ILE A 98 5.93 0.97 -1.37
CA ILE A 98 5.28 2.25 -1.58
C ILE A 98 4.39 2.50 -0.36
N PRO A 99 4.74 3.45 0.52
CA PRO A 99 3.85 3.84 1.60
C PRO A 99 2.61 4.52 1.01
N MET A 100 1.46 4.32 1.65
CA MET A 100 0.19 4.98 1.33
C MET A 100 -0.58 5.28 2.62
N HIS A 101 -1.74 5.93 2.50
CA HIS A 101 -2.67 6.19 3.61
C HIS A 101 -2.11 7.08 4.75
N TYR A 102 -1.19 8.00 4.44
CA TYR A 102 -0.68 9.04 5.35
C TYR A 102 -1.20 10.43 5.01
N GLN A 103 -0.98 11.37 5.93
CA GLN A 103 -1.25 12.78 5.73
C GLN A 103 -0.40 13.41 4.62
N ILE A 104 -1.08 14.00 3.64
CA ILE A 104 -0.46 14.89 2.65
C ILE A 104 -0.96 16.31 2.93
N PRO A 105 -0.08 17.23 3.40
CA PRO A 105 -0.45 18.62 3.64
C PRO A 105 -1.07 19.27 2.40
N GLY A 106 -2.22 19.94 2.59
CA GLY A 106 -2.94 20.63 1.52
C GLY A 106 -3.81 19.74 0.63
N LEU A 107 -3.77 18.41 0.80
CA LEU A 107 -4.66 17.49 0.09
C LEU A 107 -5.77 16.92 0.98
N MET A 108 -5.53 16.85 2.29
CA MET A 108 -6.47 16.27 3.25
C MET A 108 -6.93 17.29 4.28
N ALA A 109 -8.11 17.05 4.86
CA ALA A 109 -8.64 17.84 5.95
C ALA A 109 -7.72 17.76 7.18
N GLY A 110 -7.63 18.85 7.94
CA GLY A 110 -6.76 18.95 9.11
C GLY A 110 -7.19 18.11 10.31
N ASP A 111 -8.38 17.52 10.27
CA ASP A 111 -9.00 16.74 11.35
C ASP A 111 -9.00 15.22 11.09
N THR A 112 -8.30 14.76 10.05
CA THR A 112 -8.19 13.33 9.71
C THR A 112 -7.56 12.48 10.82
N GLY A 113 -6.75 13.10 11.69
CA GLY A 113 -5.96 12.38 12.70
C GLY A 113 -4.79 11.57 12.13
N LEU A 114 -4.58 11.62 10.81
CA LEU A 114 -3.42 11.03 10.14
C LEU A 114 -2.23 11.97 10.23
N GLU A 115 -1.04 11.39 10.27
CA GLU A 115 0.23 12.12 10.20
C GLU A 115 1.00 11.76 8.92
N PRO A 116 2.01 12.55 8.51
CA PRO A 116 2.94 12.15 7.46
C PRO A 116 3.68 10.84 7.83
N PRO A 117 4.36 10.17 6.90
CA PRO A 117 5.06 8.92 7.18
C PRO A 117 6.55 9.13 7.52
N ASP A 118 6.96 10.37 7.81
CA ASP A 118 8.37 10.75 7.90
C ASP A 118 9.11 10.02 9.04
N GLY A 119 8.44 9.77 10.16
CA GLY A 119 8.94 8.99 11.27
C GLY A 119 9.31 7.58 10.85
N TRP A 120 8.41 6.85 10.19
CA TRP A 120 8.72 5.53 9.65
C TRP A 120 9.82 5.61 8.59
N LEU A 121 9.75 6.55 7.64
CA LEU A 121 10.75 6.69 6.58
C LEU A 121 12.17 6.90 7.14
N ASN A 122 12.33 7.61 8.25
CA ASN A 122 13.62 7.83 8.89
C ASN A 122 14.23 6.55 9.50
N THR A 123 13.43 5.49 9.71
CA THR A 123 13.93 4.18 10.14
C THR A 123 14.45 3.33 8.99
N GLN A 124 14.13 3.69 7.74
CA GLN A 124 14.41 2.88 6.57
C GLN A 124 15.76 3.27 5.94
N SER A 125 16.56 2.26 5.60
CA SER A 125 17.92 2.47 5.09
C SER A 125 18.00 2.92 3.62
N ARG A 126 16.94 2.70 2.83
CA ARG A 126 16.89 2.93 1.38
C ARG A 126 15.61 3.62 0.94
N VAL A 127 15.46 4.89 1.32
CA VAL A 127 14.34 5.73 0.87
C VAL A 127 14.71 6.47 -0.40
N LYS A 128 13.92 6.28 -1.45
CA LYS A 128 13.97 7.01 -2.71
C LYS A 128 12.75 7.92 -2.81
N ARG A 129 12.94 9.23 -2.65
CA ARG A 129 11.89 10.23 -2.90
C ARG A 129 11.87 10.54 -4.40
N LEU A 130 10.75 10.22 -5.06
CA LEU A 130 10.62 10.40 -6.51
C LEU A 130 10.32 11.86 -6.86
N ASP A 131 10.87 12.32 -7.97
CA ASP A 131 10.57 13.63 -8.56
C ASP A 131 9.34 13.52 -9.47
N GLY A 132 8.18 13.19 -8.87
CA GLY A 132 6.93 13.03 -9.61
C GLY A 132 5.92 12.09 -8.95
N HIS A 133 4.79 11.93 -9.65
CA HIS A 133 3.62 11.14 -9.24
C HIS A 133 3.42 9.87 -10.09
N THR A 134 4.43 9.51 -10.88
CA THR A 134 4.42 8.32 -11.75
C THR A 134 5.77 7.62 -11.69
N ALA A 135 5.74 6.31 -11.93
CA ALA A 135 6.94 5.50 -12.10
C ALA A 135 6.62 4.35 -13.07
N GLU A 136 7.63 3.93 -13.83
CA GLU A 136 7.54 2.77 -14.71
C GLU A 136 8.16 1.55 -14.04
N PHE A 137 7.49 0.41 -14.18
CA PHE A 137 7.94 -0.86 -13.62
C PHE A 137 8.20 -1.86 -14.74
N SER A 138 9.35 -2.51 -14.68
CA SER A 138 9.69 -3.65 -15.53
C SER A 138 10.67 -4.56 -14.78
N PRO A 139 10.75 -5.86 -15.10
CA PRO A 139 11.62 -6.78 -14.38
C PRO A 139 13.10 -6.33 -14.34
N GLY A 140 13.58 -5.70 -15.41
CA GLY A 140 14.96 -5.20 -15.50
C GLY A 140 15.21 -3.87 -14.79
N ALA A 141 14.16 -3.15 -14.38
CA ALA A 141 14.25 -1.85 -13.70
C ALA A 141 14.03 -1.92 -12.19
N LEU A 142 13.65 -3.10 -11.66
CA LEU A 142 13.48 -3.30 -10.22
C LEU A 142 14.84 -3.28 -9.50
N PRO A 143 14.91 -2.70 -8.29
CA PRO A 143 16.17 -2.64 -7.54
C PRO A 143 16.57 -4.04 -7.04
N ALA A 144 17.89 -4.25 -6.88
CA ALA A 144 18.42 -5.52 -6.40
C ALA A 144 18.07 -5.80 -4.92
N GLN A 145 18.00 -4.74 -4.12
CA GLN A 145 17.60 -4.74 -2.70
C GLN A 145 16.32 -3.94 -2.55
N THR A 146 15.55 -4.23 -1.50
CA THR A 146 14.31 -3.50 -1.20
C THR A 146 14.57 -2.00 -1.07
N GLU A 147 13.81 -1.20 -1.80
CA GLU A 147 13.78 0.26 -1.68
C GLU A 147 12.38 0.74 -1.31
N VAL A 148 12.30 1.80 -0.50
CA VAL A 148 11.05 2.50 -0.21
C VAL A 148 10.92 3.68 -1.17
N TRP A 149 9.90 3.67 -2.02
CA TRP A 149 9.66 4.70 -3.02
C TRP A 149 8.52 5.62 -2.56
N LEU A 150 8.86 6.87 -2.23
CA LEU A 150 7.89 7.88 -1.84
C LEU A 150 7.52 8.73 -3.06
N PHE A 151 6.24 8.70 -3.44
CA PHE A 151 5.71 9.46 -4.57
C PHE A 151 5.28 10.87 -4.13
N GLN A 152 5.39 11.83 -5.04
CA GLN A 152 4.69 13.10 -4.91
C GLN A 152 3.21 12.92 -5.25
N PRO A 153 2.30 13.69 -4.63
CA PRO A 153 0.89 13.66 -5.01
C PRO A 153 0.72 14.12 -6.46
N SER A 154 -0.22 13.51 -7.19
CA SER A 154 -0.54 14.01 -8.53
C SER A 154 -1.11 15.43 -8.44
N PRO A 155 -0.70 16.37 -9.31
CA PRO A 155 -1.31 17.70 -9.39
C PRO A 155 -2.84 17.65 -9.57
N ALA A 156 -3.36 16.62 -10.24
CA ALA A 156 -4.80 16.43 -10.41
C ALA A 156 -5.55 16.29 -9.07
N SER A 157 -4.91 15.73 -8.05
CA SER A 157 -5.51 15.52 -6.72
C SER A 157 -5.95 16.85 -6.08
N PHE A 158 -5.19 17.93 -6.32
CA PHE A 158 -5.46 19.28 -5.80
C PHE A 158 -6.52 20.05 -6.60
N THR A 159 -6.97 19.51 -7.73
CA THR A 159 -7.99 20.15 -8.57
C THR A 159 -9.41 19.67 -8.26
N SER A 160 -9.54 18.74 -7.32
CA SER A 160 -10.83 18.24 -6.87
C SER A 160 -11.64 19.36 -6.21
N PRO A 161 -12.96 19.47 -6.47
CA PRO A 161 -13.80 20.43 -5.77
C PRO A 161 -13.73 20.21 -4.27
N ALA A 162 -13.63 21.29 -3.49
CA ALA A 162 -13.79 21.20 -2.05
C ALA A 162 -15.20 20.68 -1.75
N VAL A 163 -15.30 19.62 -0.96
CA VAL A 163 -16.59 19.15 -0.43
C VAL A 163 -16.95 20.09 0.70
N GLU A 164 -18.06 20.83 0.56
CA GLU A 164 -18.57 21.61 1.68
C GLU A 164 -18.97 20.66 2.82
N PRO A 165 -18.67 21.02 4.08
CA PRO A 165 -19.08 20.21 5.22
C PRO A 165 -20.61 20.08 5.25
N VAL A 166 -21.09 18.84 5.46
CA VAL A 166 -22.52 18.48 5.54
C VAL A 166 -23.11 18.88 6.88
#